data_AF-A0A965MW47-F1
#
_entry.id   AF-A0A965MW47-F1
#
_cell.length_a   1.000
_cell.length_b   1.000
_cell.length_c   1.000
_cell.angle_alpha   90.00
_cell.angle_beta   90.00
_cell.angle_gamma   90.00
#
_symmetry.space_group_name_H-M   'P 1'
#
loop_
_entity.id
_entity.type
_entity.pdbx_description
1 polymer ?
#
loop_
_entity_poly.entity_id
_entity_poly.type
_entity_poly.pdbx_seq_one_letter_code
_entity_poly.pdbx_strand_id
1 'polypeptide(L)'
;MTPAELLDAHPHATVLTIDFFDTLVTRSVAQPTHVFAVMEERLVSSDPARWHGFALHRVMAERRARSVMSAVDEHSDITLDDILRELAVGMCLSTAERNMLSVMEQDIEVKLARPVPFGAELLAAATVRGMKSWIVSDNYMPATHIVRMAAAMVVAGQVMGVERIARSRPLAGVHFTSRDGYLAHQVYSSLREVDHSLPVPGYLEISRSITWRALLT
;
A
#
# COMPACT_ATOMS: atom_id res chain seq x y z
N MET A 1 -23.44 -0.17 11.41
CA MET A 1 -23.76 -1.13 10.34
C MET A 1 -22.57 -2.06 10.20
N THR A 2 -22.76 -3.36 10.36
CA THR A 2 -21.72 -4.37 10.16
C THR A 2 -21.65 -4.78 8.68
N PRO A 3 -20.55 -5.42 8.23
CA PRO A 3 -20.48 -5.96 6.88
C PRO A 3 -21.59 -6.98 6.57
N ALA A 4 -21.99 -7.80 7.53
CA ALA A 4 -23.09 -8.75 7.39
C ALA A 4 -24.45 -8.03 7.22
N GLU A 5 -24.72 -7.02 8.05
CA GLU A 5 -25.93 -6.19 7.94
C GLU A 5 -26.01 -5.47 6.58
N LEU A 6 -24.88 -4.97 6.07
CA LEU A 6 -24.80 -4.34 4.75
C LEU A 6 -25.18 -5.33 3.64
N LEU A 7 -24.65 -6.56 3.68
CA LEU A 7 -24.98 -7.59 2.69
C LEU A 7 -26.44 -8.09 2.86
N ASP A 8 -26.96 -8.15 4.09
CA ASP A 8 -28.35 -8.55 4.37
C ASP A 8 -29.38 -7.55 3.86
N ALA A 9 -29.02 -6.26 3.78
CA ALA A 9 -29.83 -5.25 3.11
C ALA A 9 -29.98 -5.49 1.60
N HIS A 10 -29.16 -6.37 1.01
CA HIS A 10 -29.16 -6.72 -0.41
C HIS A 10 -29.23 -8.25 -0.64
N PRO A 11 -30.32 -8.92 -0.22
CA PRO A 11 -30.38 -10.39 -0.14
C PRO A 11 -30.36 -11.11 -1.49
N HIS A 12 -30.62 -10.39 -2.59
CA HIS A 12 -30.61 -10.93 -3.96
C HIS A 12 -29.32 -10.62 -4.72
N ALA A 13 -28.38 -9.86 -4.13
CA ALA A 13 -27.12 -9.57 -4.78
C ALA A 13 -26.27 -10.84 -4.90
N THR A 14 -25.75 -11.09 -6.12
CA THR A 14 -24.87 -12.24 -6.41
C THR A 14 -23.43 -11.81 -6.68
N VAL A 15 -23.21 -10.51 -6.87
CA VAL A 15 -21.91 -9.91 -7.15
C VAL A 15 -21.67 -8.76 -6.18
N LEU A 16 -20.48 -8.71 -5.59
CA LEU A 16 -19.96 -7.58 -4.83
C LEU A 16 -18.86 -6.92 -5.64
N THR A 17 -19.01 -5.64 -5.96
CA THR A 17 -17.93 -4.82 -6.51
C THR A 17 -17.46 -3.86 -5.43
N ILE A 18 -16.16 -3.79 -5.20
CA ILE A 18 -15.56 -3.00 -4.13
C ILE A 18 -14.45 -2.13 -4.69
N ASP A 19 -14.41 -0.87 -4.27
CA ASP A 19 -13.28 0.01 -4.56
C ASP A 19 -12.03 -0.43 -3.79
N PHE A 20 -10.85 -0.09 -4.28
CA PHE A 20 -9.58 -0.44 -3.65
C PHE A 20 -9.15 0.58 -2.61
N PHE A 21 -8.96 1.84 -3.02
CA PHE A 21 -8.48 2.89 -2.13
C PHE A 21 -9.60 3.37 -1.18
N ASP A 22 -9.24 3.67 0.05
CA ASP A 22 -10.13 4.09 1.15
C ASP A 22 -11.30 3.13 1.48
N THR A 23 -11.37 1.98 0.81
CA THR A 23 -12.35 0.92 1.07
C THR A 23 -11.68 -0.40 1.48
N LEU A 24 -10.64 -0.84 0.77
CA LEU A 24 -9.83 -2.00 1.13
C LEU A 24 -8.48 -1.60 1.72
N VAL A 25 -7.88 -0.55 1.16
CA VAL A 25 -6.55 -0.06 1.53
C VAL A 25 -6.62 1.45 1.68
N THR A 26 -6.20 1.96 2.83
CA THR A 26 -5.99 3.38 3.04
C THR A 26 -4.51 3.67 3.22
N ARG A 27 -4.15 4.94 3.38
CA ARG A 27 -2.76 5.38 3.59
C ARG A 27 -2.67 6.00 4.98
N SER A 28 -1.57 5.78 5.69
CA SER A 28 -1.32 6.40 7.01
C SER A 28 -0.89 7.87 6.89
N VAL A 29 -1.64 8.66 6.12
CA VAL A 29 -1.48 10.10 5.92
C VAL A 29 -2.87 10.75 5.83
N ALA A 30 -2.99 12.01 6.25
CA ALA A 30 -4.30 12.68 6.30
C ALA A 30 -4.92 12.97 4.92
N GLN A 31 -4.12 13.04 3.85
CA GLN A 31 -4.57 13.28 2.48
C GLN A 31 -3.65 12.52 1.50
N PRO A 32 -4.16 12.06 0.35
CA PRO A 32 -3.34 11.41 -0.69
C PRO A 32 -2.10 12.21 -1.09
N THR A 33 -2.22 13.55 -1.16
CA THR A 33 -1.13 14.47 -1.51
C THR A 33 0.01 14.50 -0.48
N HIS A 34 -0.23 14.09 0.76
CA HIS A 34 0.82 14.04 1.78
C HIS A 34 1.85 12.92 1.54
N VAL A 35 1.55 11.94 0.68
CA VAL A 35 2.57 11.00 0.16
C VAL A 35 3.74 11.79 -0.47
N PHE A 36 3.43 12.88 -1.17
CA PHE A 36 4.45 13.71 -1.81
C PHE A 36 5.27 14.53 -0.82
N ALA A 37 4.70 14.89 0.34
CA ALA A 37 5.45 15.54 1.43
C ALA A 37 6.48 14.57 2.04
N VAL A 38 6.11 13.29 2.22
CA VAL A 38 7.05 12.24 2.67
C VAL A 38 8.16 12.01 1.63
N MET A 39 7.83 12.08 0.34
CA MET A 39 8.85 12.04 -0.73
C MET A 39 9.80 13.22 -0.64
N GLU A 40 9.26 14.44 -0.55
CA GLU A 40 10.05 15.67 -0.47
C GLU A 40 11.01 15.65 0.72
N GLU A 41 10.54 15.25 1.91
CA GLU A 41 11.38 15.13 3.10
C GLU A 41 12.62 14.24 2.86
N ARG A 42 12.41 13.07 2.22
CA ARG A 42 13.51 12.14 1.88
C ARG A 42 14.45 12.71 0.81
N LEU A 43 13.89 13.37 -0.20
CA LEU A 43 14.66 13.93 -1.30
C LEU A 43 15.51 15.11 -0.83
N VAL A 44 14.92 16.05 -0.09
CA VAL A 44 15.59 17.21 0.51
C VAL A 44 16.70 16.77 1.47
N SER A 45 16.51 15.66 2.19
CA SER A 45 17.58 15.11 3.04
C SER A 45 18.84 14.70 2.26
N SER A 46 18.72 14.44 0.94
CA SER A 46 19.85 14.11 0.07
C SER A 46 20.43 15.32 -0.67
N ASP A 47 19.58 16.18 -1.21
CA ASP A 47 19.98 17.44 -1.86
C ASP A 47 18.87 18.50 -1.72
N PRO A 48 18.95 19.36 -0.69
CA PRO A 48 17.93 20.38 -0.46
C PRO A 48 17.75 21.34 -1.64
N ALA A 49 18.83 21.72 -2.32
CA ALA A 49 18.78 22.71 -3.39
C ALA A 49 18.08 22.16 -4.64
N ARG A 50 18.20 20.85 -4.89
CA ARG A 50 17.57 20.18 -6.02
C ARG A 50 16.08 19.89 -5.81
N TRP A 51 15.69 19.56 -4.58
CA TRP A 51 14.40 18.91 -4.31
C TRP A 51 13.41 19.75 -3.50
N HIS A 52 13.79 20.93 -3.02
CA HIS A 52 12.85 21.82 -2.35
C HIS A 52 11.69 22.22 -3.28
N GLY A 53 10.46 22.16 -2.76
CA GLY A 53 9.23 22.39 -3.50
C GLY A 53 8.73 21.18 -4.29
N PHE A 54 9.36 20.01 -4.17
CA PHE A 54 8.99 18.81 -4.92
C PHE A 54 7.50 18.47 -4.80
N ALA A 55 6.93 18.47 -3.59
CA ALA A 55 5.54 18.07 -3.39
C ALA A 55 4.57 18.96 -4.17
N LEU A 56 4.82 20.28 -4.19
CA LEU A 56 4.02 21.23 -4.96
C LEU A 56 4.14 20.95 -6.46
N HIS A 57 5.36 20.78 -6.98
CA HIS A 57 5.58 20.47 -8.38
C HIS A 57 4.90 19.16 -8.80
N ARG A 58 4.91 18.13 -7.94
CA ARG A 58 4.25 16.85 -8.17
C ARG A 58 2.73 16.96 -8.23
N VAL A 59 2.11 17.77 -7.37
CA VAL A 59 0.66 18.06 -7.43
C VAL A 59 0.31 18.82 -8.70
N MET A 60 1.13 19.81 -9.08
CA MET A 60 0.89 20.59 -10.30
C MET A 60 1.06 19.74 -11.57
N ALA A 61 2.01 18.80 -11.57
CA ALA A 61 2.21 17.87 -12.69
C ALA A 61 0.98 17.00 -12.94
N GLU A 62 0.35 16.47 -11.88
CA GLU A 62 -0.89 15.71 -12.03
C GLU A 62 -2.02 16.56 -12.60
N ARG A 63 -2.19 17.79 -12.07
CA ARG A 63 -3.21 18.72 -12.59
C ARG A 63 -3.00 19.02 -14.08
N ARG A 64 -1.76 19.22 -14.51
CA ARG A 64 -1.41 19.42 -15.93
C ARG A 64 -1.72 18.16 -16.74
N ALA A 65 -1.31 16.99 -16.27
CA ALA A 65 -1.59 15.73 -16.96
C ALA A 65 -3.09 15.52 -17.16
N ARG A 66 -3.92 15.75 -16.13
CA ARG A 66 -5.39 15.68 -16.24
C ARG A 66 -5.92 16.68 -17.26
N SER A 67 -5.45 17.93 -17.20
CA SER A 67 -5.89 18.99 -18.13
C SER A 67 -5.55 18.66 -19.58
N VAL A 68 -4.37 18.08 -19.83
CA VAL A 68 -3.93 17.62 -21.16
C VAL A 68 -4.79 16.44 -21.63
N MET A 69 -5.04 15.45 -20.76
CA MET A 69 -5.83 14.28 -21.12
C MET A 69 -7.29 14.63 -21.42
N SER A 70 -7.94 15.44 -20.58
CA SER A 70 -9.33 15.87 -20.81
C SER A 70 -9.51 16.66 -22.12
N ALA A 71 -8.46 17.32 -22.62
CA ALA A 71 -8.49 17.99 -23.91
C ALA A 71 -8.37 17.03 -25.11
N VAL A 72 -7.82 15.82 -24.89
CA VAL A 72 -7.65 14.77 -25.91
C VAL A 72 -8.85 13.82 -25.90
N ASP A 73 -9.21 13.31 -24.72
CA ASP A 73 -10.33 12.41 -24.47
C ASP A 73 -10.83 12.61 -23.04
N GLU A 74 -12.07 13.10 -22.90
CA GLU A 74 -12.71 13.34 -21.60
C GLU A 74 -12.96 12.06 -20.80
N HIS A 75 -13.00 10.89 -21.46
CA HIS A 75 -13.28 9.61 -20.81
C HIS A 75 -12.01 8.81 -20.46
N SER A 76 -10.83 9.32 -20.81
CA SER A 76 -9.55 8.67 -20.52
C SER A 76 -8.98 9.23 -19.22
N ASP A 77 -8.58 8.35 -18.30
CA ASP A 77 -7.83 8.76 -17.11
C ASP A 77 -6.32 8.78 -17.38
N ILE A 78 -5.60 9.48 -16.53
CA ILE A 78 -4.15 9.63 -16.62
C ILE A 78 -3.41 8.48 -15.93
N THR A 79 -2.20 8.20 -16.40
CA THR A 79 -1.28 7.23 -15.80
C THR A 79 -0.17 7.94 -15.00
N LEU A 80 0.52 7.18 -14.14
CA LEU A 80 1.71 7.67 -13.45
C LEU A 80 2.80 8.14 -14.43
N ASP A 81 2.93 7.51 -15.61
CA ASP A 81 3.91 7.96 -16.61
C ASP A 81 3.52 9.33 -17.18
N ASP A 82 2.23 9.59 -17.43
CA ASP A 82 1.74 10.91 -17.87
C ASP A 82 2.11 12.00 -16.86
N ILE A 83 1.89 11.72 -15.59
CA ILE A 83 2.22 12.65 -14.51
C ILE A 83 3.73 12.86 -14.40
N LEU A 84 4.52 11.80 -14.48
CA LEU A 84 5.98 11.88 -14.40
C LEU A 84 6.60 12.57 -15.62
N ARG A 85 5.96 12.51 -16.80
CA ARG A 85 6.34 13.32 -17.97
C ARG A 85 6.12 14.80 -17.72
N GLU A 86 4.95 15.17 -17.20
CA GLU A 86 4.64 16.56 -16.82
C GLU A 86 5.54 17.10 -15.69
N LEU A 87 5.95 16.22 -14.79
CA LEU A 87 6.90 16.55 -13.73
C LEU A 87 8.32 16.73 -14.27
N ALA A 88 8.74 15.85 -15.19
CA ALA A 88 10.05 15.93 -15.83
C ALA A 88 10.25 17.24 -16.58
N VAL A 89 9.22 17.71 -17.28
CA VAL A 89 9.21 19.04 -17.91
C VAL A 89 9.27 20.14 -16.85
N GLY A 90 8.41 20.09 -15.82
CA GLY A 90 8.30 21.15 -14.82
C GLY A 90 9.51 21.33 -13.90
N MET A 91 10.33 20.30 -13.71
CA MET A 91 11.51 20.30 -12.83
C MET A 91 12.83 20.02 -13.57
N CYS A 92 12.80 19.99 -14.90
CA CYS A 92 13.94 19.62 -15.76
C CYS A 92 14.62 18.32 -15.30
N LEU A 93 13.83 17.26 -15.10
CA LEU A 93 14.35 15.98 -14.62
C LEU A 93 15.08 15.22 -15.73
N SER A 94 16.21 14.62 -15.38
CA SER A 94 16.84 13.56 -16.18
C SER A 94 15.99 12.29 -16.18
N THR A 95 16.23 11.40 -17.15
CA THR A 95 15.60 10.07 -17.19
C THR A 95 15.87 9.27 -15.92
N ALA A 96 17.08 9.39 -15.36
CA ALA A 96 17.46 8.70 -14.13
C ALA A 96 16.64 9.19 -12.93
N GLU A 97 16.51 10.51 -12.78
CA GLU A 97 15.68 11.12 -11.72
C GLU A 97 14.20 10.75 -11.87
N ARG A 98 13.64 10.79 -13.08
CA ARG A 98 12.25 10.39 -13.34
C ARG A 98 12.00 8.94 -12.90
N ASN A 99 12.90 8.03 -13.25
CA ASN A 99 12.78 6.62 -12.89
C ASN A 99 12.92 6.41 -11.37
N MET A 100 13.89 7.09 -10.74
CA MET A 100 14.06 7.07 -9.28
C MET A 100 12.78 7.53 -8.57
N LEU A 101 12.17 8.63 -9.02
CA LEU A 101 10.93 9.15 -8.44
C LEU A 101 9.75 8.21 -8.63
N SER A 102 9.63 7.57 -9.80
CA SER A 102 8.60 6.56 -10.07
C SER A 102 8.66 5.39 -9.08
N VAL A 103 9.86 4.87 -8.84
CA VAL A 103 10.08 3.77 -7.89
C VAL A 103 9.82 4.25 -6.46
N MET A 104 10.32 5.42 -6.10
CA MET A 104 10.15 6.00 -4.78
C MET A 104 8.68 6.25 -4.42
N GLU A 105 7.89 6.80 -5.34
CA GLU A 105 6.46 7.05 -5.13
C GLU A 105 5.72 5.74 -4.83
N GLN A 106 5.93 4.73 -5.66
CA GLN A 106 5.35 3.40 -5.46
C GLN A 106 5.78 2.76 -4.13
N ASP A 107 7.06 2.85 -3.77
CA ASP A 107 7.54 2.23 -2.54
C ASP A 107 7.03 2.94 -1.28
N ILE A 108 6.85 4.26 -1.33
CA ILE A 108 6.25 5.02 -0.23
C ILE A 108 4.76 4.70 -0.10
N GLU A 109 4.02 4.61 -1.21
CA GLU A 109 2.61 4.21 -1.23
C GLU A 109 2.39 2.85 -0.56
N VAL A 110 3.21 1.84 -0.91
CA VAL A 110 3.15 0.52 -0.26
C VAL A 110 3.49 0.60 1.23
N LYS A 111 4.48 1.42 1.62
CA LYS A 111 4.88 1.57 3.03
C LYS A 111 3.80 2.23 3.89
N LEU A 112 3.09 3.20 3.31
CA LEU A 112 2.01 3.92 3.97
C LEU A 112 0.68 3.17 3.92
N ALA A 113 0.54 2.17 3.05
CA ALA A 113 -0.66 1.37 2.92
C ALA A 113 -1.05 0.69 4.23
N ARG A 114 -2.33 0.74 4.58
CA ARG A 114 -2.93 0.09 5.74
C ARG A 114 -4.22 -0.59 5.32
N PRO A 115 -4.51 -1.81 5.82
CA PRO A 115 -5.76 -2.48 5.51
C PRO A 115 -6.91 -1.73 6.18
N VAL A 116 -8.05 -1.62 5.48
CA VAL A 116 -9.30 -1.13 6.06
C VAL A 116 -10.07 -2.35 6.60
N PRO A 117 -10.21 -2.52 7.92
CA PRO A 117 -10.80 -3.73 8.50
C PRO A 117 -12.20 -4.02 7.97
N PHE A 118 -13.02 -2.98 7.83
CA PHE A 118 -14.40 -3.12 7.33
C PHE A 118 -14.45 -3.74 5.92
N GLY A 119 -13.59 -3.27 5.00
CA GLY A 119 -13.54 -3.81 3.64
C GLY A 119 -13.06 -5.26 3.58
N ALA A 120 -12.06 -5.62 4.41
CA ALA A 120 -11.59 -6.99 4.53
C ALA A 120 -12.67 -7.93 5.09
N GLU A 121 -13.39 -7.51 6.11
CA GLU A 121 -14.51 -8.26 6.69
C GLU A 121 -15.67 -8.39 5.70
N LEU A 122 -15.94 -7.36 4.89
CA LEU A 122 -16.96 -7.38 3.84
C LEU A 122 -16.65 -8.41 2.75
N LEU A 123 -15.40 -8.45 2.27
CA LEU A 123 -14.95 -9.48 1.32
C LEU A 123 -15.08 -10.89 1.91
N ALA A 124 -14.71 -11.08 3.17
CA ALA A 124 -14.84 -12.37 3.84
C ALA A 124 -16.31 -12.79 3.96
N ALA A 125 -17.20 -11.89 4.37
CA ALA A 125 -18.63 -12.15 4.49
C ALA A 125 -19.28 -12.47 3.12
N ALA A 126 -18.93 -11.73 2.07
CA ALA A 126 -19.40 -11.99 0.71
C ALA A 126 -18.94 -13.37 0.20
N THR A 127 -17.70 -13.76 0.51
CA THR A 127 -17.15 -15.08 0.17
C THR A 127 -17.93 -16.21 0.85
N VAL A 128 -18.25 -16.06 2.14
CA VAL A 128 -19.06 -17.05 2.89
C VAL A 128 -20.46 -17.22 2.27
N ARG A 129 -21.02 -16.16 1.68
CA ARG A 129 -22.31 -16.19 0.97
C ARG A 129 -22.24 -16.74 -0.45
N GLY A 130 -21.06 -17.09 -0.95
CA GLY A 130 -20.87 -17.54 -2.33
C GLY A 130 -21.03 -16.44 -3.37
N MET A 131 -20.92 -15.17 -2.99
CA MET A 131 -20.96 -14.05 -3.94
C MET A 131 -19.67 -13.97 -4.76
N LYS A 132 -19.77 -13.54 -6.02
CA LYS A 132 -18.58 -13.20 -6.82
C LYS A 132 -18.09 -11.81 -6.43
N SER A 133 -16.84 -11.68 -5.99
CA SER A 133 -16.27 -10.39 -5.60
C SER A 133 -15.32 -9.84 -6.66
N TRP A 134 -15.44 -8.56 -6.98
CA TRP A 134 -14.62 -7.82 -7.95
C TRP A 134 -14.02 -6.61 -7.27
N ILE A 135 -12.70 -6.44 -7.39
CA ILE A 135 -12.02 -5.23 -6.95
C ILE A 135 -11.88 -4.32 -8.16
N VAL A 136 -12.39 -3.11 -8.05
CA VAL A 136 -12.23 -2.05 -9.04
C VAL A 136 -11.40 -0.95 -8.41
N SER A 137 -10.65 -0.22 -9.23
CA SER A 137 -9.95 0.97 -8.75
C SER A 137 -9.77 1.93 -9.89
N ASP A 138 -10.18 3.16 -9.65
CA ASP A 138 -9.97 4.28 -10.54
C ASP A 138 -8.77 5.07 -10.02
N ASN A 139 -7.58 4.70 -10.48
CA ASN A 139 -6.34 5.32 -10.04
C ASN A 139 -5.29 5.34 -11.16
N TYR A 140 -4.36 6.28 -11.06
CA TYR A 140 -3.30 6.48 -12.04
C TYR A 140 -2.12 5.47 -11.92
N MET A 141 -2.15 4.57 -10.94
CA MET A 141 -1.07 3.58 -10.73
C MET A 141 -1.22 2.36 -11.64
N PRO A 142 -0.10 1.73 -12.05
CA PRO A 142 -0.16 0.48 -12.80
C PRO A 142 -0.85 -0.65 -12.02
N ALA A 143 -1.53 -1.56 -12.72
CA ALA A 143 -2.15 -2.73 -12.09
C ALA A 143 -1.17 -3.58 -11.25
N THR A 144 0.09 -3.67 -11.67
CA THR A 144 1.15 -4.34 -10.91
C THR A 144 1.40 -3.72 -9.54
N HIS A 145 1.23 -2.40 -9.41
CA HIS A 145 1.33 -1.69 -8.14
C HIS A 145 0.17 -2.05 -7.20
N ILE A 146 -1.06 -2.10 -7.72
CA ILE A 146 -2.24 -2.51 -6.95
C ILE A 146 -2.11 -3.95 -6.46
N VAL A 147 -1.61 -4.86 -7.30
CA VAL A 147 -1.32 -6.25 -6.89
C VAL A 147 -0.25 -6.31 -5.79
N ARG A 148 0.82 -5.52 -5.91
CA ARG A 148 1.85 -5.41 -4.85
C ARG A 148 1.26 -4.92 -3.53
N MET A 149 0.42 -3.88 -3.56
CA MET A 149 -0.27 -3.37 -2.37
C MET A 149 -1.20 -4.43 -1.76
N ALA A 150 -2.02 -5.10 -2.57
CA ALA A 150 -2.90 -6.15 -2.10
C ALA A 150 -2.13 -7.29 -1.41
N ALA A 151 -1.01 -7.74 -2.00
CA ALA A 151 -0.14 -8.75 -1.39
C ALA A 151 0.43 -8.27 -0.04
N ALA A 152 0.91 -7.02 0.03
CA ALA A 152 1.37 -6.43 1.28
C ALA A 152 0.27 -6.38 2.35
N MET A 153 -0.98 -6.11 1.97
CA MET A 153 -2.11 -6.04 2.90
C MET A 153 -2.56 -7.41 3.39
N VAL A 154 -2.54 -8.45 2.55
CA VAL A 154 -2.77 -9.84 3.01
C VAL A 154 -1.76 -10.20 4.10
N VAL A 155 -0.50 -9.90 3.83
CA VAL A 155 0.59 -10.14 4.76
C VAL A 155 0.44 -9.29 6.04
N ALA A 156 0.05 -8.02 5.92
CA ALA A 156 -0.25 -7.16 7.07
C ALA A 156 -1.40 -7.71 7.91
N GLY A 157 -2.47 -8.20 7.28
CA GLY A 157 -3.59 -8.83 7.98
C GLY A 157 -3.20 -10.08 8.76
N GLN A 158 -2.34 -10.94 8.19
CA GLN A 158 -1.78 -12.09 8.90
C GLN A 158 -0.98 -11.65 10.13
N VAL A 159 -0.15 -10.63 9.97
CA VAL A 159 0.66 -10.03 11.03
C VAL A 159 -0.20 -9.43 12.14
N MET A 160 -1.24 -8.67 11.82
CA MET A 160 -2.20 -8.14 12.81
C MET A 160 -2.95 -9.27 13.53
N GLY A 161 -3.22 -10.38 12.84
CA GLY A 161 -3.76 -11.59 13.45
C GLY A 161 -2.83 -12.16 14.53
N VAL A 162 -1.52 -12.18 14.26
CA VAL A 162 -0.49 -12.60 15.23
C VAL A 162 -0.44 -11.65 16.42
N GLU A 163 -0.50 -10.32 16.20
CA GLU A 163 -0.58 -9.34 17.28
C GLU A 163 -1.75 -9.61 18.22
N ARG A 164 -2.96 -9.81 17.68
CA ARG A 164 -4.15 -10.11 18.50
C ARG A 164 -3.92 -11.34 19.39
N ILE A 165 -3.28 -12.36 18.85
CA ILE A 165 -2.91 -13.57 19.60
C ILE A 165 -1.85 -13.24 20.65
N ALA A 166 -0.82 -12.47 20.31
CA ALA A 166 0.26 -12.06 21.21
C ALA A 166 -0.24 -11.21 22.39
N ARG A 167 -1.31 -10.44 22.20
CA ARG A 167 -1.96 -9.68 23.28
C ARG A 167 -2.83 -10.57 24.17
N SER A 168 -3.43 -11.62 23.63
CA SER A 168 -4.30 -12.55 24.39
C SER A 168 -3.53 -13.53 25.28
N ARG A 169 -2.24 -13.75 25.02
CA ARG A 169 -1.40 -14.67 25.79
C ARG A 169 0.09 -14.30 25.66
N PRO A 170 0.90 -14.49 26.70
CA PRO A 170 2.34 -14.25 26.63
C PRO A 170 2.99 -15.17 25.58
N LEU A 171 3.63 -14.57 24.58
CA LEU A 171 4.45 -15.26 23.58
C LEU A 171 5.92 -14.93 23.83
N ALA A 172 6.79 -15.94 23.73
CA ALA A 172 8.24 -15.76 23.86
C ALA A 172 8.86 -15.01 22.67
N GLY A 173 8.19 -15.00 21.52
CA GLY A 173 8.63 -14.32 20.29
C GLY A 173 7.70 -14.59 19.11
N VAL A 174 7.89 -13.83 18.03
CA VAL A 174 7.21 -14.05 16.74
C VAL A 174 8.28 -14.32 15.69
N HIS A 175 8.13 -15.43 14.95
CA HIS A 175 9.10 -15.86 13.95
C HIS A 175 8.48 -15.97 12.56
N PHE A 176 9.12 -15.37 11.57
CA PHE A 176 8.72 -15.42 10.17
C PHE A 176 9.70 -16.29 9.38
N THR A 177 9.20 -17.09 8.42
CA THR A 177 10.00 -18.13 7.76
C THR A 177 10.48 -17.71 6.37
N SER A 178 11.65 -18.21 5.97
CA SER A 178 12.31 -17.94 4.68
C SER A 178 11.50 -18.51 3.53
N ARG A 179 10.68 -17.68 2.88
CA ARG A 179 10.06 -17.81 1.55
C ARG A 179 9.01 -16.72 1.43
N ASP A 180 7.93 -16.88 2.19
CA ASP A 180 6.77 -15.98 2.18
C ASP A 180 6.80 -15.01 3.38
N GLY A 181 7.63 -15.30 4.39
CA GLY A 181 7.71 -14.54 5.63
C GLY A 181 8.51 -13.24 5.54
N TYR A 182 9.23 -12.95 4.44
CA TYR A 182 10.07 -11.74 4.36
C TYR A 182 9.23 -10.48 4.42
N LEU A 183 8.18 -10.41 3.59
CA LEU A 183 7.24 -9.29 3.59
C LEU A 183 6.51 -9.18 4.94
N ALA A 184 6.16 -10.32 5.55
CA ALA A 184 5.50 -10.37 6.85
C ALA A 184 6.40 -9.85 7.97
N HIS A 185 7.67 -10.22 7.93
CA HIS A 185 8.69 -9.73 8.83
C HIS A 185 8.86 -8.21 8.71
N GLN A 186 8.95 -7.69 7.48
CA GLN A 186 9.07 -6.25 7.24
C GLN A 186 7.87 -5.49 7.79
N VAL A 187 6.64 -5.95 7.48
CA VAL A 187 5.42 -5.31 7.96
C VAL A 187 5.31 -5.36 9.49
N TYR A 188 5.58 -6.51 10.11
CA TYR A 188 5.58 -6.65 11.57
C TYR A 188 6.65 -5.76 12.23
N SER A 189 7.82 -5.64 11.62
CA SER A 189 8.90 -4.78 12.13
C SER A 189 8.48 -3.31 12.14
N SER A 190 7.88 -2.81 11.06
CA SER A 190 7.33 -1.45 11.00
C SER A 190 6.19 -1.20 11.99
N LEU A 191 5.35 -2.20 12.27
CA LEU A 191 4.34 -2.07 13.34
C LEU A 191 4.97 -1.94 14.72
N ARG A 192 6.04 -2.70 14.98
CA ARG A 192 6.77 -2.65 16.26
C ARG A 192 7.55 -1.35 16.48
N GLU A 193 7.92 -0.65 15.41
CA GLU A 193 8.46 0.73 15.51
C GLU A 193 7.44 1.69 16.14
N VAL A 194 6.15 1.45 15.94
CA VAL A 194 5.05 2.25 16.50
C VAL A 194 4.59 1.71 17.86
N ASP A 195 4.57 0.38 18.03
CA ASP A 195 4.23 -0.26 19.31
C ASP A 195 5.32 -1.23 19.79
N HIS A 196 6.12 -0.75 20.75
CA HIS A 196 7.22 -1.50 21.35
C HIS A 196 6.77 -2.61 22.31
N SER A 197 5.48 -2.70 22.68
CA SER A 197 4.95 -3.79 23.51
C SER A 197 4.88 -5.12 22.74
N LEU A 198 4.96 -5.07 21.41
CA LEU A 198 4.95 -6.26 20.56
C LEU A 198 6.25 -7.07 20.70
N PRO A 199 6.17 -8.42 20.73
CA PRO A 199 7.35 -9.29 20.78
C PRO A 199 8.35 -9.00 19.66
N VAL A 200 9.65 -9.16 19.93
CA VAL A 200 10.71 -8.95 18.94
C VAL A 200 10.52 -9.94 17.77
N PRO A 201 10.48 -9.46 16.51
CA PRO A 201 10.42 -10.35 15.36
C PRO A 201 11.77 -11.05 15.16
N GLY A 202 11.71 -12.33 14.82
CA GLY A 202 12.86 -13.09 14.32
C GLY A 202 12.59 -13.63 12.93
N TYR A 203 13.65 -13.81 12.15
CA TYR A 203 13.59 -14.46 10.85
C TYR A 203 14.21 -15.85 10.94
N LEU A 204 13.52 -16.86 10.42
CA LEU A 204 13.97 -18.25 10.44
C LEU A 204 14.16 -18.75 9.01
N GLU A 205 15.29 -19.39 8.74
CA GLU A 205 15.48 -20.14 7.51
C GLU A 205 15.04 -21.60 7.71
N ILE A 206 14.11 -22.08 6.89
CA ILE A 206 13.61 -23.47 6.98
C ILE A 206 13.98 -24.23 5.71
N SER A 207 14.87 -25.21 5.86
CA SER A 207 15.10 -26.27 4.87
C SER A 207 14.21 -27.47 5.19
N ARG A 208 14.09 -28.43 4.26
CA ARG A 208 13.19 -29.60 4.37
C ARG A 208 13.42 -30.45 5.63
N SER A 209 14.51 -30.24 6.37
CA SER A 209 14.83 -30.98 7.60
C SER A 209 15.51 -30.15 8.70
N ILE A 210 15.83 -28.86 8.46
CA ILE A 210 16.63 -28.05 9.39
C ILE A 210 16.03 -26.64 9.47
N THR A 211 15.96 -26.08 10.70
CA THR A 211 15.56 -24.70 10.94
C THR A 211 16.75 -23.92 11.52
N TRP A 212 17.09 -22.79 10.90
CA TRP A 212 18.14 -21.87 11.34
C TRP A 212 17.52 -20.54 11.76
N ARG A 213 18.12 -19.86 12.74
CA ARG A 213 17.81 -18.45 13.00
C ARG A 213 18.64 -17.59 12.07
N ALA A 214 17.99 -16.92 11.13
CA ALA A 214 18.64 -16.05 10.17
C ALA A 214 18.84 -14.65 10.76
N LEU A 215 20.00 -14.06 10.46
CA LEU A 215 20.25 -12.64 10.64
C LEU A 215 19.84 -11.93 9.35
N LEU A 216 18.89 -11.01 9.44
CA LEU A 216 18.56 -10.10 8.34
C LEU A 216 19.53 -8.91 8.43
N THR A 217 20.48 -8.83 7.49
CA THR A 217 21.32 -7.65 7.24
C THR A 217 20.62 -6.69 6.31
#